data_AF-A0A2M8B057-F1
#
_entry.id   AF-A0A2M8B057-F1
#
_cell.length_a   1.000
_cell.length_b   1.000
_cell.length_c   1.000
_cell.angle_alpha   90.00
_cell.angle_beta   90.00
_cell.angle_gamma   90.00
#
_symmetry.space_group_name_H-M   'P 1'
#
loop_
_entity.id
_entity.type
_entity.pdbx_description
1 polymer ?
#
loop_
_entity_poly.entity_id
_entity_poly.type
_entity_poly.pdbx_seq_one_letter_code
_entity_poly.pdbx_strand_id
1 'polypeptide(L)'
;MVDKSLKDMTFEDYCQTVFNTKKRFDKPEVLKGIRVVSTTQYILGPACAAYLSELGAETIKVELPKRGEPMRHTTPFNEPFLYPLSRWMPEKGTGLGFFGANPNEYFLSLDFHKPEAIQIMKRLAAKTDVFAENYRAGTFDRWGIGYRQHVQMNPRVIYQWMGGFGGWGPGRNRASYDILGQAQGGCFSITGWHKEYGGMPSKQTIWIMDYWGGAISAFNVLACLYWRDNVSGKGNFLEYSQVHGAQRHLTDFISLYGKTG
;
A
#
# COMPACT_ATOMS: atom_id res chain seq x y z
N MET A 1 -17.06 20.31 -17.86
CA MET A 1 -17.30 20.99 -19.15
C MET A 1 -15.96 21.12 -19.84
N VAL A 2 -15.76 20.48 -20.99
CA VAL A 2 -14.52 20.62 -21.76
C VAL A 2 -14.48 22.05 -22.29
N ASP A 3 -13.38 22.76 -22.04
CA ASP A 3 -13.15 24.11 -22.57
C ASP A 3 -13.40 24.10 -24.08
N LYS A 4 -14.26 25.01 -24.57
CA LYS A 4 -14.61 25.09 -25.99
C LYS A 4 -13.37 25.28 -26.87
N SER A 5 -12.29 25.86 -26.32
CA SER A 5 -11.00 26.02 -27.00
C SER A 5 -10.32 24.71 -27.40
N LEU A 6 -10.62 23.59 -26.73
CA LEU A 6 -10.00 22.29 -26.99
C LEU A 6 -10.64 21.53 -28.16
N LYS A 7 -11.85 21.91 -28.59
CA LYS A 7 -12.64 21.16 -29.57
C LYS A 7 -12.13 21.32 -31.01
N ASP A 8 -11.50 22.45 -31.30
CA ASP A 8 -11.03 22.79 -32.65
C ASP A 8 -9.53 22.51 -32.84
N MET A 9 -8.87 21.94 -31.82
CA MET A 9 -7.44 21.59 -31.87
C MET A 9 -7.20 20.30 -32.65
N THR A 10 -6.03 20.19 -33.25
CA THR A 10 -5.50 18.88 -33.68
C THR A 10 -5.33 17.97 -32.45
N PHE A 11 -5.30 16.65 -32.67
CA PHE A 11 -5.08 15.71 -31.56
C PHE A 11 -3.71 15.93 -30.90
N GLU A 12 -2.71 16.32 -31.69
CA GLU A 12 -1.36 16.64 -31.24
C GLU A 12 -1.34 17.87 -30.35
N ASP A 13 -1.98 18.97 -30.77
CA ASP A 13 -2.08 20.20 -29.98
C ASP A 13 -2.91 19.99 -28.71
N TYR A 14 -3.98 19.17 -28.80
CA TYR A 14 -4.75 18.73 -27.64
C TYR A 14 -3.86 17.99 -26.65
N CYS A 15 -3.06 17.02 -27.12
CA CYS A 15 -2.14 16.26 -26.27
C CYS A 15 -1.10 17.18 -25.61
N GLN A 16 -0.47 18.08 -26.36
CA GLN A 16 0.51 19.02 -25.82
C GLN A 16 -0.12 19.97 -24.79
N THR A 17 -1.37 20.39 -25.00
CA THR A 17 -2.09 21.26 -24.06
C THR A 17 -2.51 20.52 -22.79
N VAL A 18 -3.14 19.35 -22.93
CA VAL A 18 -3.73 18.59 -21.83
C VAL A 18 -2.68 17.81 -21.03
N PHE A 19 -1.64 17.28 -21.68
CA PHE A 19 -0.54 16.57 -21.04
C PHE A 19 0.68 17.46 -20.78
N ASN A 20 0.51 18.79 -20.78
CA ASN A 20 1.57 19.73 -20.48
C ASN A 20 2.14 19.50 -19.07
N THR A 21 3.38 18.99 -19.01
CA THR A 21 4.06 18.68 -17.76
C THR A 21 4.34 19.91 -16.89
N LYS A 22 4.38 21.11 -17.48
CA LYS A 22 4.55 22.37 -16.74
C LYS A 22 3.30 22.75 -15.92
N LYS A 23 2.12 22.26 -16.30
CA LYS A 23 0.83 22.51 -15.61
C LYS A 23 0.37 21.34 -14.74
N ARG A 24 1.26 20.39 -14.43
CA ARG A 24 0.88 19.14 -13.74
C ARG A 24 0.26 19.37 -12.36
N PHE A 25 0.66 20.43 -11.65
CA PHE A 25 0.14 20.78 -10.33
C PHE A 25 -1.16 21.60 -10.37
N ASP A 26 -1.59 22.07 -11.55
CA ASP A 26 -2.83 22.84 -11.73
C ASP A 26 -4.04 21.93 -11.95
N LYS A 27 -3.82 20.62 -12.14
CA LYS A 27 -4.88 19.66 -12.43
C LYS A 27 -5.69 19.36 -11.17
N PRO A 28 -7.01 19.13 -11.31
CA PRO A 28 -7.82 18.71 -10.18
C PRO A 28 -7.34 17.36 -9.63
N GLU A 29 -7.17 17.30 -8.32
CA GLU A 29 -6.80 16.10 -7.57
C GLU A 29 -8.06 15.27 -7.28
N VAL A 30 -8.09 14.03 -7.76
CA VAL A 30 -9.31 13.19 -7.72
C VAL A 30 -9.68 12.75 -6.30
N LEU A 31 -8.70 12.68 -5.39
CA LEU A 31 -8.90 12.37 -3.98
C LEU A 31 -8.75 13.61 -3.07
N LYS A 32 -8.87 14.82 -3.62
CA LYS A 32 -8.82 16.04 -2.80
C LYS A 32 -9.84 15.98 -1.66
N GLY A 33 -9.36 16.18 -0.44
CA GLY A 33 -10.18 16.15 0.77
C GLY A 33 -10.33 14.77 1.41
N ILE A 34 -9.80 13.70 0.78
CA ILE A 34 -9.69 12.38 1.39
C ILE A 34 -8.41 12.33 2.24
N ARG A 35 -8.55 11.94 3.52
CA ARG A 35 -7.41 11.71 4.42
C ARG A 35 -7.11 10.22 4.56
N VAL A 36 -5.87 9.85 4.27
CA VAL A 36 -5.33 8.50 4.46
C VAL A 36 -4.38 8.51 5.65
N VAL A 37 -4.53 7.54 6.55
CA VAL A 37 -3.55 7.28 7.61
C VAL A 37 -2.94 5.92 7.38
N SER A 38 -1.62 5.90 7.19
CA SER A 38 -0.87 4.69 6.91
C SER A 38 0.08 4.39 8.06
N THR A 39 -0.06 3.23 8.69
CA THR A 39 0.92 2.71 9.63
C THR A 39 1.79 1.62 9.00
N THR A 40 1.75 1.51 7.66
CA THR A 40 2.28 0.36 6.95
C THR A 40 3.80 0.39 6.81
N GLN A 41 4.41 -0.78 6.66
CA GLN A 41 5.85 -0.99 6.53
C GLN A 41 6.23 -1.65 5.21
N TYR A 42 7.48 -1.49 4.78
CA TYR A 42 8.05 -2.15 3.59
C TYR A 42 7.50 -1.62 2.26
N ILE A 43 6.94 -2.48 1.41
CA ILE A 43 6.50 -2.08 0.05
C ILE A 43 4.99 -2.27 -0.10
N LEU A 44 4.43 -3.42 0.26
CA LEU A 44 3.00 -3.73 0.03
C LEU A 44 2.04 -2.64 0.50
N GLY A 45 2.11 -2.31 1.79
CA GLY A 45 1.23 -1.31 2.37
C GLY A 45 1.59 0.12 1.98
N PRO A 46 2.88 0.51 2.00
CA PRO A 46 3.29 1.83 1.55
C PRO A 46 2.91 2.11 0.10
N ALA A 47 3.04 1.13 -0.82
CA ALA A 47 2.59 1.28 -2.20
C ALA A 47 1.09 1.61 -2.30
N CYS A 48 0.23 0.96 -1.50
CA CYS A 48 -1.19 1.32 -1.44
C CYS A 48 -1.40 2.78 -1.03
N ALA A 49 -0.70 3.23 0.02
CA ALA A 49 -0.82 4.61 0.51
C ALA A 49 -0.30 5.61 -0.51
N ALA A 50 0.87 5.35 -1.10
CA ALA A 50 1.50 6.14 -2.15
C ALA A 50 0.58 6.32 -3.37
N TYR A 51 -0.04 5.26 -3.87
CA TYR A 51 -0.97 5.37 -5.00
C TYR A 51 -2.16 6.28 -4.68
N LEU A 52 -2.67 6.26 -3.44
CA LEU A 52 -3.73 7.19 -3.02
C LEU A 52 -3.20 8.62 -2.88
N SER A 53 -1.98 8.81 -2.38
CA SER A 53 -1.31 10.12 -2.29
C SER A 53 -1.09 10.74 -3.67
N GLU A 54 -0.65 9.95 -4.66
CA GLU A 54 -0.43 10.39 -6.04
C GLU A 54 -1.74 10.79 -6.73
N LEU A 55 -2.87 10.25 -6.29
CA LEU A 55 -4.21 10.65 -6.70
C LEU A 55 -4.74 11.89 -5.94
N GLY A 56 -3.93 12.47 -5.05
CA GLY A 56 -4.19 13.72 -4.34
C GLY A 56 -4.84 13.58 -2.97
N ALA A 57 -4.77 12.39 -2.35
CA ALA A 57 -5.19 12.22 -0.97
C ALA A 57 -4.18 12.85 0.01
N GLU A 58 -4.65 13.39 1.12
CA GLU A 58 -3.79 13.79 2.23
C GLU A 58 -3.36 12.55 3.02
N THR A 59 -2.18 12.03 2.70
CA THR A 59 -1.66 10.81 3.33
C THR A 59 -0.69 11.13 4.46
N ILE A 60 -1.00 10.62 5.65
CA ILE A 60 -0.19 10.75 6.85
C ILE A 60 0.38 9.38 7.20
N LYS A 61 1.68 9.22 7.04
CA LYS A 61 2.41 8.03 7.48
C LYS A 61 2.81 8.16 8.94
N VAL A 62 2.45 7.16 9.74
CA VAL A 62 2.80 7.07 11.15
C VAL A 62 3.87 6.00 11.34
N GLU A 63 5.05 6.43 11.77
CA GLU A 63 6.22 5.57 11.95
C GLU A 63 6.70 5.52 13.40
N LEU A 64 7.54 4.54 13.73
CA LEU A 64 8.12 4.45 15.07
C LEU A 64 9.13 5.59 15.32
N PRO A 65 9.11 6.23 16.50
CA PRO A 65 10.10 7.25 16.85
C PRO A 65 11.52 6.70 16.77
N LYS A 66 12.47 7.57 16.36
CA LYS A 66 13.91 7.29 16.23
C LYS A 66 14.31 6.26 15.16
N ARG A 67 13.46 5.26 14.89
CA ARG A 67 13.76 4.18 13.94
C ARG A 67 13.12 4.43 12.58
N GLY A 68 11.95 5.07 12.54
CA GLY A 68 11.14 5.18 11.33
C GLY A 68 10.68 3.81 10.83
N GLU A 69 10.22 3.76 9.58
CA GLU A 69 9.93 2.48 8.93
C GLU A 69 11.22 1.73 8.52
N PRO A 70 11.19 0.38 8.45
CA PRO A 70 12.36 -0.43 8.05
C PRO A 70 13.01 -0.07 6.72
N MET A 71 12.26 0.33 5.68
CA MET A 71 12.81 0.66 4.35
C MET A 71 13.74 1.86 4.34
N ARG A 72 13.64 2.74 5.36
CA ARG A 72 14.60 3.84 5.53
C ARG A 72 16.03 3.31 5.71
N HIS A 73 16.20 2.08 6.20
CA HIS A 73 17.50 1.44 6.41
C HIS A 73 17.91 0.54 5.23
N THR A 74 17.24 0.65 4.07
CA THR A 74 17.52 -0.17 2.89
C THR A 74 17.95 0.70 1.71
N THR A 75 19.03 0.30 1.06
CA THR A 75 19.64 1.06 -0.03
C THR A 75 20.26 0.07 -1.03
N PRO A 76 20.08 0.27 -2.35
CA PRO A 76 20.72 -0.58 -3.35
C PRO A 76 22.24 -0.38 -3.31
N PHE A 77 22.99 -1.42 -3.65
CA PHE A 77 24.46 -1.38 -3.81
C PHE A 77 25.25 -0.81 -2.62
N ASN A 78 24.67 -0.80 -1.41
CA ASN A 78 25.26 -0.17 -0.22
C ASN A 78 25.51 1.34 -0.38
N GLU A 79 24.72 2.02 -1.23
CA GLU A 79 24.74 3.48 -1.42
C GLU A 79 24.51 4.22 -0.10
N PRO A 80 25.20 5.36 0.14
CA PRO A 80 25.06 6.12 1.37
C PRO A 80 23.62 6.63 1.54
N PHE A 81 23.23 6.80 2.80
CA PHE A 81 21.93 7.38 3.10
C PHE A 81 21.86 8.85 2.70
N LEU A 82 20.75 9.28 2.09
CA LEU A 82 20.63 10.65 1.54
C LEU A 82 20.47 11.72 2.63
N TYR A 83 19.68 11.44 3.67
CA TYR A 83 19.32 12.41 4.72
C TYR A 83 19.27 11.75 6.09
N PRO A 84 19.81 12.34 7.17
CA PRO A 84 19.74 11.77 8.51
C PRO A 84 18.29 11.61 8.98
N LEU A 85 17.98 10.44 9.57
CA LEU A 85 16.60 10.06 9.94
C LEU A 85 16.04 10.92 11.09
N SER A 86 16.93 11.46 11.92
CA SER A 86 16.61 12.51 12.88
C SER A 86 17.89 13.25 13.27
N ARG A 87 17.75 14.46 13.86
CA ARG A 87 18.88 15.18 14.47
C ARG A 87 19.64 14.36 15.53
N TRP A 88 19.04 13.31 16.05
CA TRP A 88 19.58 12.44 17.11
C TRP A 88 20.23 11.16 16.57
N MET A 89 20.18 10.90 15.26
CA MET A 89 20.84 9.77 14.60
C MET A 89 21.45 10.23 13.26
N PRO A 90 22.53 11.04 13.28
CA PRO A 90 23.10 11.63 12.07
C PRO A 90 23.77 10.62 11.13
N GLU A 91 24.22 9.47 11.63
CA GLU A 91 24.91 8.42 10.86
C GLU A 91 23.97 7.38 10.22
N LYS A 92 22.66 7.48 10.48
CA LYS A 92 21.63 6.62 9.87
C LYS A 92 20.65 7.53 9.14
N GLY A 93 20.58 7.40 7.84
CA GLY A 93 19.69 8.23 7.04
C GLY A 93 18.57 7.46 6.33
N THR A 94 17.90 8.15 5.40
CA THR A 94 16.86 7.58 4.54
C THR A 94 17.52 6.99 3.30
N GLY A 95 17.54 5.67 3.19
CA GLY A 95 18.08 4.92 2.07
C GLY A 95 17.19 5.01 0.84
N LEU A 96 17.77 4.78 -0.34
CA LEU A 96 17.05 4.96 -1.61
C LEU A 96 15.82 4.05 -1.75
N GLY A 97 15.82 2.88 -1.09
CA GLY A 97 14.70 1.94 -1.12
C GLY A 97 13.39 2.52 -0.56
N PHE A 98 13.49 3.51 0.35
CA PHE A 98 12.32 4.15 0.95
C PHE A 98 11.50 4.96 -0.06
N PHE A 99 12.15 5.64 -1.00
CA PHE A 99 11.49 6.58 -1.92
C PHE A 99 10.63 5.88 -2.97
N GLY A 100 10.84 4.58 -3.21
CA GLY A 100 10.08 3.83 -4.20
C GLY A 100 8.65 3.49 -3.80
N ALA A 101 8.26 3.66 -2.53
CA ALA A 101 6.93 3.29 -2.03
C ALA A 101 6.32 4.30 -1.03
N ASN A 102 6.96 5.45 -0.81
CA ASN A 102 6.43 6.50 0.08
C ASN A 102 6.48 7.93 -0.51
N PRO A 103 6.24 8.16 -1.81
CA PRO A 103 6.14 9.53 -2.35
C PRO A 103 4.87 10.24 -1.85
N ASN A 104 4.93 11.58 -1.78
CA ASN A 104 3.78 12.46 -1.53
C ASN A 104 3.07 12.24 -0.18
N GLU A 105 3.79 11.80 0.85
CA GLU A 105 3.25 11.58 2.20
C GLU A 105 3.77 12.61 3.22
N TYR A 106 2.93 12.91 4.22
CA TYR A 106 3.34 13.59 5.44
C TYR A 106 3.78 12.56 6.48
N PHE A 107 4.82 12.86 7.26
CA PHE A 107 5.37 11.92 8.23
C PHE A 107 5.14 12.37 9.67
N LEU A 108 4.59 11.47 10.48
CA LEU A 108 4.43 11.60 11.92
C LEU A 108 5.12 10.42 12.60
N SER A 109 5.74 10.65 13.76
CA SER A 109 6.27 9.55 14.58
C SER A 109 5.42 9.33 15.84
N LEU A 110 5.08 8.08 16.13
CA LEU A 110 4.25 7.69 17.25
C LEU A 110 4.63 6.30 17.76
N ASP A 111 4.79 6.17 19.08
CA ASP A 111 5.04 4.87 19.73
C ASP A 111 3.74 4.25 20.21
N PHE A 112 3.22 3.26 19.47
CA PHE A 112 1.93 2.62 19.72
C PHE A 112 1.83 1.90 21.07
N HIS A 113 2.95 1.66 21.77
CA HIS A 113 2.95 1.01 23.09
C HIS A 113 2.57 1.97 24.22
N LYS A 114 2.53 3.29 23.95
CA LYS A 114 2.21 4.30 24.96
C LYS A 114 0.70 4.54 25.04
N PRO A 115 0.10 4.63 26.24
CA PRO A 115 -1.33 4.94 26.39
C PRO A 115 -1.74 6.24 25.68
N GLU A 116 -0.88 7.26 25.67
CA GLU A 116 -1.13 8.54 25.01
C GLU A 116 -1.19 8.39 23.49
N ALA A 117 -0.40 7.48 22.91
CA ALA A 117 -0.44 7.18 21.49
C ALA A 117 -1.78 6.58 21.07
N ILE A 118 -2.35 5.69 21.88
CA ILE A 118 -3.69 5.13 21.64
C ILE A 118 -4.74 6.25 21.57
N GLN A 119 -4.65 7.24 22.46
CA GLN A 119 -5.57 8.39 22.44
C GLN A 119 -5.38 9.28 21.21
N ILE A 120 -4.13 9.50 20.79
CA ILE A 120 -3.82 10.21 19.54
C ILE A 120 -4.42 9.46 18.35
N MET A 121 -4.23 8.13 18.28
CA MET A 121 -4.78 7.30 17.19
C MET A 121 -6.30 7.33 17.15
N LYS A 122 -6.99 7.30 18.28
CA LYS A 122 -8.45 7.43 18.32
C LYS A 122 -8.94 8.77 17.77
N ARG A 123 -8.27 9.88 18.14
CA ARG A 123 -8.59 11.21 17.60
C ARG A 123 -8.29 11.33 16.12
N LEU A 124 -7.22 10.68 15.67
CA LEU A 124 -6.84 10.64 14.26
C LEU A 124 -7.87 9.83 13.46
N ALA A 125 -8.24 8.63 13.94
CA ALA A 125 -9.25 7.75 13.35
C ALA A 125 -10.59 8.43 13.10
N ALA A 126 -11.04 9.30 14.03
CA ALA A 126 -12.27 10.07 13.90
C ALA A 126 -12.26 11.03 12.68
N LYS A 127 -11.08 11.36 12.15
CA LYS A 127 -10.88 12.29 11.02
C LYS A 127 -10.28 11.60 9.79
N THR A 128 -10.22 10.28 9.78
CA THR A 128 -9.58 9.47 8.74
C THR A 128 -10.64 8.87 7.83
N ASP A 129 -10.48 9.04 6.51
CA ASP A 129 -11.31 8.36 5.52
C ASP A 129 -10.83 6.93 5.28
N VAL A 130 -9.52 6.76 5.16
CA VAL A 130 -8.87 5.47 4.88
C VAL A 130 -7.76 5.20 5.90
N PHE A 131 -7.84 4.07 6.56
CA PHE A 131 -6.80 3.59 7.46
C PHE A 131 -6.11 2.36 6.87
N ALA A 132 -4.80 2.41 6.65
CA ALA A 132 -4.02 1.32 6.08
C ALA A 132 -3.04 0.74 7.12
N GLU A 133 -3.11 -0.56 7.34
CA GLU A 133 -2.15 -1.30 8.18
C GLU A 133 -1.69 -2.61 7.53
N ASN A 134 -0.48 -3.05 7.88
CA ASN A 134 0.06 -4.35 7.43
C ASN A 134 0.84 -5.10 8.52
N TYR A 135 0.43 -4.92 9.78
CA TYR A 135 0.95 -5.70 10.89
C TYR A 135 0.36 -7.12 10.88
N ARG A 136 0.97 -8.04 11.64
CA ARG A 136 0.40 -9.39 11.83
C ARG A 136 -1.05 -9.28 12.29
N ALA A 137 -1.90 -10.15 11.76
CA ALA A 137 -3.33 -10.14 12.02
C ALA A 137 -3.67 -10.02 13.52
N GLY A 138 -4.58 -9.11 13.85
CA GLY A 138 -5.04 -8.85 15.22
C GLY A 138 -4.04 -8.09 16.10
N THR A 139 -2.88 -7.65 15.61
CA THR A 139 -1.94 -6.84 16.40
C THR A 139 -2.59 -5.52 16.83
N PHE A 140 -3.18 -4.79 15.89
CA PHE A 140 -3.82 -3.52 16.21
C PHE A 140 -5.09 -3.69 17.06
N ASP A 141 -5.84 -4.78 16.88
CA ASP A 141 -6.99 -5.09 17.76
C ASP A 141 -6.53 -5.34 19.21
N ARG A 142 -5.43 -6.08 19.42
CA ARG A 142 -4.83 -6.27 20.76
C ARG A 142 -4.32 -4.96 21.38
N TRP A 143 -3.89 -4.01 20.55
CA TRP A 143 -3.50 -2.67 21.00
C TRP A 143 -4.68 -1.70 21.17
N GLY A 144 -5.91 -2.14 20.88
CA GLY A 144 -7.12 -1.32 21.01
C GLY A 144 -7.24 -0.22 19.94
N ILE A 145 -6.57 -0.40 18.81
CA ILE A 145 -6.56 0.51 17.66
C ILE A 145 -6.83 -0.24 16.34
N GLY A 146 -7.46 -1.40 16.40
CA GLY A 146 -7.88 -2.16 15.22
C GLY A 146 -9.14 -1.61 14.58
N TYR A 147 -9.62 -2.29 13.54
CA TYR A 147 -10.86 -1.93 12.84
C TYR A 147 -12.06 -1.77 13.79
N ARG A 148 -12.22 -2.71 14.73
CA ARG A 148 -13.33 -2.71 15.70
C ARG A 148 -13.37 -1.46 16.57
N GLN A 149 -12.22 -0.87 16.88
CA GLN A 149 -12.14 0.37 17.65
C GLN A 149 -12.24 1.59 16.74
N HIS A 150 -11.70 1.53 15.52
CA HIS A 150 -11.84 2.60 14.52
C HIS A 150 -13.30 2.84 14.13
N VAL A 151 -14.08 1.78 13.88
CA VAL A 151 -15.49 1.91 13.46
C VAL A 151 -16.38 2.51 14.54
N GLN A 152 -16.02 2.35 15.82
CA GLN A 152 -16.71 3.01 16.94
C GLN A 152 -16.51 4.53 16.93
N MET A 153 -15.33 4.99 16.48
CA MET A 153 -15.02 6.42 16.39
C MET A 153 -15.51 7.03 15.08
N ASN A 154 -15.47 6.25 14.00
CA ASN A 154 -15.86 6.65 12.66
C ASN A 154 -16.48 5.47 11.89
N PRO A 155 -17.82 5.36 11.85
CA PRO A 155 -18.52 4.31 11.08
C PRO A 155 -18.31 4.41 9.56
N ARG A 156 -17.73 5.52 9.07
CA ARG A 156 -17.46 5.78 7.66
C ARG A 156 -16.03 5.40 7.25
N VAL A 157 -15.20 4.91 8.17
CA VAL A 157 -13.79 4.56 7.89
C VAL A 157 -13.67 3.36 6.95
N ILE A 158 -12.83 3.48 5.94
CA ILE A 158 -12.38 2.36 5.12
C ILE A 158 -11.08 1.86 5.74
N TYR A 159 -11.09 0.63 6.23
CA TYR A 159 -9.95 0.03 6.92
C TYR A 159 -9.34 -1.05 6.03
N GLN A 160 -8.15 -0.79 5.51
CA GLN A 160 -7.40 -1.70 4.66
C GLN A 160 -6.31 -2.40 5.46
N TRP A 161 -6.52 -3.69 5.74
CA TRP A 161 -5.46 -4.57 6.22
C TRP A 161 -4.81 -5.31 5.05
N MET A 162 -3.48 -5.41 5.06
CA MET A 162 -2.71 -6.11 4.04
C MET A 162 -1.72 -7.07 4.69
N GLY A 163 -1.61 -8.30 4.18
CA GLY A 163 -0.64 -9.26 4.69
C GLY A 163 -0.31 -10.36 3.69
N GLY A 164 0.51 -11.31 4.13
CA GLY A 164 0.93 -12.42 3.25
C GLY A 164 -0.12 -13.51 3.13
N PHE A 165 -0.41 -14.16 4.26
CA PHE A 165 -1.19 -15.40 4.32
C PHE A 165 -2.66 -15.19 4.73
N GLY A 166 -3.16 -13.96 4.64
CA GLY A 166 -4.51 -13.60 5.08
C GLY A 166 -4.60 -13.26 6.57
N GLY A 167 -5.69 -12.58 6.92
CA GLY A 167 -6.01 -12.13 8.28
C GLY A 167 -6.66 -13.22 9.14
N TRP A 168 -7.10 -14.29 8.49
CA TRP A 168 -7.80 -15.42 9.08
C TRP A 168 -7.20 -16.76 8.61
N GLY A 169 -7.67 -17.86 9.23
CA GLY A 169 -7.18 -19.20 8.93
C GLY A 169 -5.80 -19.53 9.55
N PRO A 170 -5.24 -20.70 9.21
CA PRO A 170 -4.04 -21.24 9.87
C PRO A 170 -2.77 -20.41 9.58
N GLY A 171 -2.75 -19.66 8.47
CA GLY A 171 -1.61 -18.84 8.06
C GLY A 171 -1.49 -17.50 8.80
N ARG A 172 -2.54 -17.04 9.50
CA ARG A 172 -2.67 -15.65 9.98
C ARG A 172 -1.55 -15.12 10.88
N ASN A 173 -0.86 -16.01 11.60
CA ASN A 173 0.21 -15.62 12.53
C ASN A 173 1.60 -15.61 11.88
N ARG A 174 1.72 -16.03 10.62
CA ARG A 174 3.00 -16.13 9.92
C ARG A 174 3.44 -14.75 9.43
N ALA A 175 4.71 -14.43 9.64
CA ALA A 175 5.33 -13.27 9.00
C ALA A 175 5.51 -13.56 7.50
N SER A 176 5.34 -12.54 6.67
CA SER A 176 5.50 -12.66 5.24
C SER A 176 6.35 -11.54 4.68
N TYR A 177 7.05 -11.88 3.61
CA TYR A 177 7.68 -10.98 2.66
C TYR A 177 7.18 -11.39 1.27
N ASP A 178 7.30 -10.50 0.29
CA ASP A 178 6.93 -10.77 -1.10
C ASP A 178 7.37 -12.15 -1.63
N ILE A 179 8.61 -12.56 -1.38
CA ILE A 179 9.12 -13.87 -1.83
C ILE A 179 8.33 -15.06 -1.27
N LEU A 180 7.84 -14.96 -0.03
CA LEU A 180 7.03 -16.00 0.59
C LEU A 180 5.61 -16.01 0.02
N GLY A 181 5.07 -14.83 -0.27
CA GLY A 181 3.80 -14.67 -1.00
C GLY A 181 3.88 -15.27 -2.40
N GLN A 182 4.95 -14.98 -3.15
CA GLN A 182 5.21 -15.55 -4.48
C GLN A 182 5.37 -17.07 -4.43
N ALA A 183 6.16 -17.58 -3.47
CA ALA A 183 6.43 -19.01 -3.37
C ALA A 183 5.14 -19.80 -3.04
N GLN A 184 4.42 -19.41 -1.99
CA GLN A 184 3.19 -20.13 -1.60
C GLN A 184 2.03 -19.84 -2.58
N GLY A 185 2.04 -18.67 -3.21
CA GLY A 185 1.10 -18.29 -4.24
C GLY A 185 1.28 -19.00 -5.59
N GLY A 186 2.37 -19.77 -5.74
CA GLY A 186 2.66 -20.58 -6.93
C GLY A 186 3.37 -19.83 -8.07
N CYS A 187 3.78 -18.57 -7.89
CA CYS A 187 4.51 -17.84 -8.95
C CYS A 187 5.80 -18.54 -9.39
N PHE A 188 6.47 -19.21 -8.46
CA PHE A 188 7.69 -19.98 -8.74
C PHE A 188 7.46 -21.15 -9.70
N SER A 189 6.26 -21.75 -9.73
CA SER A 189 6.00 -22.90 -10.63
C SER A 189 5.96 -22.51 -12.11
N ILE A 190 5.80 -21.21 -12.41
CA ILE A 190 5.70 -20.68 -13.77
C ILE A 190 6.84 -19.72 -14.12
N THR A 191 7.81 -19.56 -13.22
CA THR A 191 8.91 -18.58 -13.37
C THR A 191 10.26 -19.28 -13.25
N GLY A 192 11.14 -19.06 -14.22
CA GLY A 192 12.45 -19.67 -14.27
C GLY A 192 12.60 -20.61 -15.46
N TRP A 193 13.73 -21.30 -15.53
CA TRP A 193 14.01 -22.24 -16.60
C TRP A 193 13.45 -23.62 -16.25
N HIS A 194 12.91 -24.32 -17.25
CA HIS A 194 12.43 -25.70 -17.04
C HIS A 194 13.59 -26.61 -16.62
N LYS A 195 13.30 -27.59 -15.76
CA LYS A 195 14.31 -28.52 -15.22
C LYS A 195 15.04 -29.32 -16.30
N GLU A 196 14.37 -29.61 -17.43
CA GLU A 196 14.97 -30.33 -18.57
C GLU A 196 16.05 -29.50 -19.28
N TYR A 197 16.02 -28.18 -19.14
CA TYR A 197 17.08 -27.27 -19.60
C TYR A 197 18.09 -26.95 -18.49
N GLY A 198 18.15 -27.74 -17.41
CA GLY A 198 19.01 -27.48 -16.25
C GLY A 198 18.56 -26.29 -15.38
N GLY A 199 17.32 -25.86 -15.55
CA GLY A 199 16.75 -24.70 -14.88
C GLY A 199 16.21 -24.94 -13.47
N MET A 200 15.98 -23.85 -12.73
CA MET A 200 15.32 -23.87 -11.43
C MET A 200 14.21 -22.81 -11.35
N PRO A 201 13.17 -23.03 -10.51
CA PRO A 201 12.19 -22.02 -10.16
C PRO A 201 12.87 -20.76 -9.61
N SER A 202 12.40 -19.61 -10.08
CA SER A 202 12.98 -18.31 -9.72
C SER A 202 11.91 -17.35 -9.22
N LYS A 203 12.32 -16.48 -8.29
CA LYS A 203 11.52 -15.31 -7.91
C LYS A 203 11.39 -14.38 -9.11
N GLN A 204 10.25 -13.72 -9.26
CA GLN A 204 10.13 -12.56 -10.13
C GLN A 204 11.12 -11.46 -9.70
N THR A 205 11.67 -10.74 -10.68
CA THR A 205 12.75 -9.76 -10.45
C THR A 205 12.35 -8.68 -9.46
N ILE A 206 11.11 -8.18 -9.57
CA ILE A 206 10.59 -7.15 -8.68
C ILE A 206 9.80 -7.77 -7.52
N TRP A 207 9.50 -6.97 -6.48
CA TRP A 207 8.56 -7.35 -5.43
C TRP A 207 7.12 -7.29 -5.93
N ILE A 208 6.80 -8.15 -6.89
CA ILE A 208 5.57 -8.06 -7.68
C ILE A 208 4.32 -8.22 -6.82
N MET A 209 4.35 -9.06 -5.77
CA MET A 209 3.20 -9.25 -4.89
C MET A 209 3.01 -8.10 -3.91
N ASP A 210 4.05 -7.31 -3.66
CA ASP A 210 3.96 -6.07 -2.90
C ASP A 210 3.37 -4.95 -3.75
N TYR A 211 3.98 -4.63 -4.90
CA TYR A 211 3.50 -3.52 -5.74
C TYR A 211 2.11 -3.80 -6.33
N TRP A 212 1.88 -5.00 -6.84
CA TRP A 212 0.56 -5.41 -7.31
C TRP A 212 -0.46 -5.37 -6.18
N GLY A 213 -0.09 -5.92 -5.01
CA GLY A 213 -0.97 -5.93 -3.86
C GLY A 213 -1.34 -4.53 -3.38
N GLY A 214 -0.38 -3.61 -3.41
CA GLY A 214 -0.61 -2.20 -3.12
C GLY A 214 -1.58 -1.57 -4.13
N ALA A 215 -1.41 -1.83 -5.42
CA ALA A 215 -2.26 -1.30 -6.48
C ALA A 215 -3.71 -1.82 -6.37
N ILE A 216 -3.89 -3.12 -6.16
CA ILE A 216 -5.23 -3.71 -5.96
C ILE A 216 -5.86 -3.23 -4.66
N SER A 217 -5.08 -3.06 -3.60
CA SER A 217 -5.60 -2.51 -2.34
C SER A 217 -6.07 -1.07 -2.52
N ALA A 218 -5.31 -0.23 -3.24
CA ALA A 218 -5.73 1.12 -3.59
C ALA A 218 -7.00 1.12 -4.45
N PHE A 219 -7.09 0.23 -5.45
CA PHE A 219 -8.31 0.05 -6.25
C PHE A 219 -9.53 -0.32 -5.39
N ASN A 220 -9.38 -1.27 -4.45
CA ASN A 220 -10.45 -1.67 -3.55
C ASN A 220 -10.87 -0.52 -2.61
N VAL A 221 -9.91 0.28 -2.15
CA VAL A 221 -10.18 1.50 -1.38
C VAL A 221 -11.00 2.50 -2.20
N LEU A 222 -10.64 2.76 -3.46
CA LEU A 222 -11.40 3.64 -4.36
C LEU A 222 -12.84 3.15 -4.55
N ALA A 223 -13.03 1.84 -4.76
CA ALA A 223 -14.36 1.24 -4.87
C ALA A 223 -15.16 1.41 -3.56
N CYS A 224 -14.52 1.27 -2.40
CA CYS A 224 -15.17 1.48 -1.11
C CYS A 224 -15.48 2.95 -0.83
N LEU A 225 -14.64 3.90 -1.28
CA LEU A 225 -14.93 5.33 -1.20
C LEU A 225 -16.19 5.65 -2.01
N TYR A 226 -16.26 5.15 -3.24
CA TYR A 226 -17.45 5.28 -4.07
C TYR A 226 -18.70 4.69 -3.39
N TRP A 227 -18.60 3.46 -2.88
CA TRP A 227 -19.68 2.78 -2.17
C TRP A 227 -20.16 3.54 -0.92
N ARG A 228 -19.20 4.02 -0.11
CA ARG A 228 -19.45 4.80 1.11
C ARG A 228 -20.19 6.10 0.80
N ASP A 229 -19.80 6.79 -0.26
CA ASP A 229 -20.31 8.14 -0.54
C ASP A 229 -21.58 8.15 -1.39
N ASN A 230 -21.79 7.13 -2.23
CA ASN A 230 -22.91 7.10 -3.18
C ASN A 230 -23.98 6.05 -2.86
N VAL A 231 -23.69 5.05 -2.01
CA VAL A 231 -24.61 3.92 -1.83
C VAL A 231 -24.95 3.64 -0.37
N SER A 232 -23.97 3.37 0.49
CA SER A 232 -24.27 2.85 1.84
C SER A 232 -24.18 3.89 2.96
N GLY A 233 -23.43 4.98 2.75
CA GLY A 233 -23.09 5.92 3.82
C GLY A 233 -22.09 5.38 4.86
N LYS A 234 -21.62 4.14 4.74
CA LYS A 234 -20.75 3.44 5.71
C LYS A 234 -19.44 2.99 5.08
N GLY A 235 -18.41 2.86 5.91
CA GLY A 235 -17.13 2.33 5.50
C GLY A 235 -17.07 0.79 5.53
N ASN A 236 -15.91 0.24 5.16
CA ASN A 236 -15.71 -1.20 5.00
C ASN A 236 -14.37 -1.64 5.61
N PHE A 237 -14.30 -2.89 6.04
CA PHE A 237 -13.04 -3.57 6.30
C PHE A 237 -12.63 -4.34 5.03
N LEU A 238 -11.43 -4.05 4.54
CA LEU A 238 -10.82 -4.67 3.39
C LEU A 238 -9.60 -5.48 3.85
N GLU A 239 -9.48 -6.68 3.31
CA GLU A 239 -8.34 -7.56 3.52
C GLU A 239 -7.69 -7.89 2.19
N TYR A 240 -6.35 -7.81 2.14
CA TYR A 240 -5.56 -8.32 1.04
C TYR A 240 -4.54 -9.34 1.53
N SER A 241 -4.38 -10.43 0.75
CA SER A 241 -3.37 -11.47 0.94
C SER A 241 -2.47 -11.55 -0.29
N GLN A 242 -1.14 -11.49 -0.09
CA GLN A 242 -0.16 -11.72 -1.16
C GLN A 242 -0.36 -13.08 -1.83
N VAL A 243 -0.67 -14.14 -1.07
CA VAL A 243 -0.89 -15.49 -1.60
C VAL A 243 -2.14 -15.54 -2.48
N HIS A 244 -3.26 -14.99 -2.02
CA HIS A 244 -4.48 -14.95 -2.84
C HIS A 244 -4.31 -14.06 -4.08
N GLY A 245 -3.59 -12.94 -3.94
CA GLY A 245 -3.21 -12.09 -5.05
C GLY A 245 -2.39 -12.84 -6.10
N ALA A 246 -1.36 -13.57 -5.68
CA ALA A 246 -0.54 -14.42 -6.54
C ALA A 246 -1.37 -15.49 -7.26
N GLN A 247 -2.24 -16.19 -6.55
CA GLN A 247 -3.09 -17.24 -7.13
C GLN A 247 -4.01 -16.69 -8.23
N ARG A 248 -4.54 -15.47 -8.05
CA ARG A 248 -5.36 -14.83 -9.09
C ARG A 248 -4.61 -14.61 -10.40
N HIS A 249 -3.28 -14.45 -10.34
CA HIS A 249 -2.40 -14.22 -11.48
C HIS A 249 -1.91 -15.47 -12.18
N LEU A 250 -2.09 -16.63 -11.56
CA LEU A 250 -1.75 -17.89 -12.19
C LEU A 250 -2.74 -18.29 -13.30
N THR A 251 -3.67 -17.40 -13.69
CA THR A 251 -4.58 -17.60 -14.83
C THR A 251 -5.14 -19.02 -14.89
N ASP A 252 -4.89 -19.71 -15.98
CA ASP A 252 -5.24 -21.08 -16.29
C ASP A 252 -4.33 -22.11 -15.63
N PHE A 253 -3.17 -21.77 -15.06
CA PHE A 253 -2.25 -22.73 -14.44
C PHE A 253 -2.86 -23.46 -13.24
N ILE A 254 -3.66 -22.78 -12.39
CA ILE A 254 -4.37 -23.46 -11.29
C ILE A 254 -5.39 -24.45 -11.86
N SER A 255 -6.11 -24.05 -12.92
CA SER A 255 -7.11 -24.90 -13.58
C SER A 255 -6.45 -26.08 -14.30
N LEU A 256 -5.29 -25.84 -14.92
CA LEU A 256 -4.49 -26.84 -15.61
C LEU A 256 -3.95 -27.86 -14.62
N TYR A 257 -3.34 -27.41 -13.51
CA TYR A 257 -2.90 -28.28 -12.42
C TYR A 257 -4.04 -29.14 -11.88
N GLY A 258 -5.22 -28.55 -11.65
CA GLY A 258 -6.41 -29.32 -11.24
C GLY A 258 -6.83 -30.40 -12.24
N LYS A 259 -6.55 -30.21 -13.54
CA LYS A 259 -6.82 -31.18 -14.60
C LYS A 259 -5.72 -32.24 -14.76
N THR A 260 -4.46 -31.86 -14.65
CA THR A 260 -3.31 -32.70 -15.00
C THR A 260 -2.63 -33.39 -13.82
N GLY A 261 -2.88 -32.92 -12.59
CA GLY A 261 -1.99 -33.16 -11.45
C GLY A 261 -0.70 -32.36 -11.58
#